data_AF-A0A2K8L066-F1
#
_entry.id   AF-A0A2K8L066-F1
#
_cell.length_a   1.000
_cell.length_b   1.000
_cell.length_c   1.000
_cell.angle_alpha   90.00
_cell.angle_beta   90.00
_cell.angle_gamma   90.00
#
_symmetry.space_group_name_H-M   'P 1'
#
loop_
_entity.id
_entity.type
_entity.pdbx_description
1 polymer ?
#
loop_
_entity_poly.entity_id
_entity_poly.type
_entity_poly.pdbx_seq_one_letter_code
_entity_poly.pdbx_strand_id
1 'polypeptide(L)' 'MFIKTDKKTLEEEVISSEEMVSVLEDDLRNSDDVDEVLTEIVIGVYEHSNAFATYKYRA' A
#
# COMPACT_ATOMS: atom_id res chain seq x y z
N MET A 1 2.36 -5.70 9.24
CA MET A 1 3.48 -5.22 8.40
C MET A 1 3.00 -5.12 6.96
N PHE A 2 3.43 -4.12 6.18
CA PHE A 2 2.99 -3.99 4.79
C PHE A 2 3.87 -4.83 3.87
N ILE A 3 3.26 -5.46 2.88
CA ILE A 3 3.95 -6.22 1.84
C ILE A 3 3.70 -5.55 0.51
N LYS A 4 4.79 -5.18 -0.17
CA LYS A 4 4.83 -4.76 -1.55
C LYS A 4 5.16 -5.97 -2.42
N THR A 5 4.33 -6.24 -3.41
CA THR A 5 4.56 -7.28 -4.43
C THR A 5 4.81 -6.60 -5.76
N ASP A 6 6.02 -6.70 -6.31
CA ASP A 6 6.33 -6.15 -7.63
C ASP A 6 5.59 -6.94 -8.72
N LYS A 7 4.88 -6.26 -9.62
CA LYS A 7 4.07 -6.93 -10.65
C LYS A 7 4.90 -7.50 -11.80
N LYS A 8 6.15 -7.06 -11.98
CA LYS A 8 7.05 -7.55 -13.03
C LYS A 8 7.85 -8.74 -12.57
N THR A 9 8.43 -8.69 -11.37
CA THR A 9 9.30 -9.76 -10.84
C THR A 9 8.55 -10.73 -9.94
N LEU A 10 7.36 -10.36 -9.45
CA LEU A 10 6.58 -11.09 -8.44
C LEU A 10 7.31 -11.24 -7.10
N GLU A 11 8.33 -10.41 -6.86
CA GLU A 11 9.05 -10.40 -5.60
C GLU A 11 8.25 -9.67 -4.52
N GLU A 12 8.20 -10.26 -3.33
CA GLU A 12 7.58 -9.68 -2.15
C GLU A 12 8.65 -9.02 -1.26
N GLU A 13 8.44 -7.75 -0.95
CA GLU A 13 9.26 -6.95 -0.03
C GLU A 13 8.40 -6.46 1.13
N VAL A 14 8.97 -6.43 2.33
CA VAL A 14 8.31 -5.84 3.50
C VAL A 14 8.66 -4.36 3.55
N ILE A 15 7.64 -3.51 3.52
CA ILE A 15 7.79 -2.05 3.60
C ILE A 15 7.24 -1.53 4.93
N SER A 16 7.76 -0.38 5.37
CA SER A 16 7.29 0.29 6.58
C SER A 16 5.97 1.01 6.35
N SER A 17 5.31 1.44 7.44
CA SER A 17 4.12 2.28 7.34
C SER A 17 4.41 3.62 6.69
N GLU A 18 5.59 4.20 6.92
CA GLU A 18 6.01 5.47 6.31
C GLU A 18 6.14 5.34 4.79
N GLU A 19 6.76 4.26 4.31
CA GLU A 19 6.87 3.98 2.87
C GLU A 19 5.50 3.75 2.22
N MET A 20 4.59 3.06 2.92
CA MET A 20 3.22 2.86 2.45
C MET A 20 2.47 4.18 2.32
N VAL A 21 2.61 5.10 3.29
CA VAL A 21 1.98 6.43 3.24
C VAL A 21 2.51 7.21 2.03
N SER A 22 3.82 7.23 1.80
CA SER A 22 4.38 7.92 0.62
C SER A 22 3.87 7.36 -0.71
N VAL A 23 3.65 6.05 -0.81
CA VAL A 23 3.02 5.44 -2.00
C VAL A 23 1.60 5.95 -2.18
N LEU A 24 0.80 5.97 -1.11
CA LEU A 24 -0.59 6.42 -1.17
C LEU A 24 -0.69 7.93 -1.46
N GLU A 25 0.20 8.75 -0.91
CA GLU A 25 0.25 10.18 -1.19
C GLU A 25 0.54 10.47 -2.67
N ASP A 26 1.43 9.69 -3.30
CA ASP A 26 1.75 9.80 -4.73
C ASP A 26 0.56 9.36 -5.62
N ASP A 27 -0.10 8.25 -5.27
CA ASP A 27 -1.20 7.68 -6.04
C ASP A 27 -2.53 8.46 -5.87
N LEU A 28 -2.88 8.86 -4.65
CA LEU A 28 -4.18 9.45 -4.30
C LEU A 28 -4.21 10.98 -4.37
N ARG A 29 -3.06 11.66 -4.39
CA ARG A 29 -2.88 13.14 -4.47
C ARG A 29 -3.55 13.98 -3.37
N ASN A 30 -4.48 13.42 -2.59
CA ASN A 30 -5.17 14.05 -1.46
C ASN A 30 -4.83 13.30 -0.18
N SER A 31 -4.40 14.02 0.85
CA SER A 31 -3.99 13.44 2.13
C SER A 31 -5.14 12.84 2.94
N ASP A 32 -6.34 13.43 2.89
CA ASP A 32 -7.50 12.90 3.64
C ASP A 32 -7.91 11.49 3.18
N ASP A 33 -7.74 11.19 1.88
CA ASP A 33 -8.01 9.86 1.34
C ASP A 33 -6.93 8.84 1.77
N VAL A 34 -5.71 9.29 2.09
CA VAL A 34 -4.60 8.40 2.49
C VAL A 34 -4.89 7.74 3.82
N ASP A 35 -5.36 8.48 4.82
CA ASP A 35 -5.65 7.93 6.15
C ASP A 35 -6.81 6.91 6.12
N GLU A 36 -7.85 7.20 5.33
CA GLU A 36 -8.98 6.29 5.11
C GLU A 36 -8.50 5.00 4.44
N VAL A 37 -7.80 5.12 3.32
CA VAL A 37 -7.28 3.97 2.56
C VAL A 37 -6.29 3.17 3.39
N LEU A 38 -5.37 3.81 4.12
CA LEU A 38 -4.43 3.11 4.99
C LEU A 38 -5.16 2.28 6.05
N THR A 39 -6.24 2.83 6.62
CA THR A 39 -7.10 2.11 7.57
C THR A 39 -7.73 0.89 6.91
N GLU A 40 -8.31 1.04 5.72
CA GLU A 40 -8.92 -0.06 4.96
C GLU A 40 -7.94 -1.19 4.63
N ILE A 41 -6.68 -0.85 4.33
CA ILE A 41 -5.62 -1.83 4.07
C ILE A 41 -5.26 -2.59 5.34
N VAL A 42 -5.11 -1.90 6.46
CA VAL A 42 -4.74 -2.52 7.75
C VAL A 42 -5.84 -3.44 8.27
N ILE A 43 -7.11 -3.10 8.08
CA ILE A 43 -8.24 -3.96 8.46
C ILE A 43 -8.49 -5.09 7.44
N GLY A 44 -7.73 -5.15 6.35
CA GLY A 44 -7.79 -6.21 5.33
C GLY A 44 -9.01 -6.13 4.41
N VAL A 45 -9.66 -4.98 4.34
CA VAL A 45 -10.83 -4.75 3.46
C VAL A 45 -10.39 -4.29 2.08
N TYR A 46 -9.23 -3.64 1.98
CA TYR A 46 -8.69 -3.13 0.74
C TYR A 46 -7.24 -3.58 0.50
N GLU A 47 -6.89 -3.83 -0.75
CA GLU A 47 -5.51 -4.02 -1.20
C GLU A 47 -5.21 -2.92 -2.22
N HIS A 48 -4.24 -2.08 -1.92
CA HIS A 48 -3.86 -1.00 -2.81
C HIS A 48 -3.01 -1.57 -3.96
N SER A 49 -3.27 -1.16 -5.18
CA SER A 49 -2.59 -1.69 -6.35
C SER A 49 -2.41 -0.59 -7.38
N ASN A 50 -1.16 -0.32 -7.74
CA ASN A 50 -0.82 0.66 -8.77
C ASN A 50 -0.20 -0.02 -10.00
N ALA A 51 0.35 0.76 -10.93
CA ALA A 51 0.91 0.24 -12.17
C ALA A 51 2.15 -0.66 -11.96
N PHE A 52 2.85 -0.53 -10.83
CA PHE A 52 4.13 -1.19 -10.58
C PHE A 52 4.03 -2.32 -9.56
N ALA A 53 3.21 -2.16 -8.53
CA ALA A 53 3.14 -3.09 -7.42
C ALA A 53 1.72 -3.22 -6.84
N THR A 54 1.54 -4.28 -6.05
CA THR A 54 0.38 -4.47 -5.16
C THR A 54 0.85 -4.39 -3.72
N TYR A 55 0.08 -3.72 -2.87
CA TYR A 55 0.37 -3.44 -1.49
C TYR A 55 -0.75 -3.98 -0.61
N LYS A 56 -0.39 -4.80 0.38
CA LYS A 56 -1.33 -5.42 1.32
C LYS A 56 -0.77 -5.38 2.74
N TYR A 57 -1.65 -5.38 3.73
CA TYR A 57 -1.23 -5.54 5.12
C TYR A 57 -1.22 -7.04 5.48
N ARG A 58 -0.10 -7.51 6.03
CA ARG A 58 0.02 -8.82 6.68
C ARG A 58 -0.04 -8.63 8.19
N ALA A 59 -1.13 -9.09 8.79
CA ALA A 59 -1.29 -9.25 10.23
C ALA A 59 -0.46 -10.43 10.77
#